data_AF-A0A539E1G9-F1
#
_entry.id   AF-A0A539E1G9-F1
#
_cell.length_a   1.000
_cell.length_b   1.000
_cell.length_c   1.000
_cell.angle_alpha   90.00
_cell.angle_beta   90.00
_cell.angle_gamma   90.00
#
_symmetry.space_group_name_H-M   'P 1'
#
loop_
_entity.id
_entity.type
_entity.pdbx_description
1 polymer ?
#
loop_
_entity_poly.entity_id
_entity_poly.type
_entity_poly.pdbx_seq_one_letter_code
_entity_poly.pdbx_strand_id
1 'polypeptide(L)'
;AAVVGYVDYMVDAVAARLIGGDALGIAEAVRRRRIEATAEDVFIERLLGLQVSAAQVRRGKDFIAGVVDRSGEGDLTRLFDTAGGLPTPAEIDAPGLWLARIQL
;
A
#
# COMPACT_ATOMS: atom_id res chain seq x y z
N ALA A 1 -6.38 0.42 2.29
CA ALA A 1 -5.44 -0.67 1.92
C ALA A 1 -4.65 -0.30 0.66
N ALA A 2 -5.28 -0.09 -0.51
CA ALA A 2 -4.56 0.24 -1.76
C ALA A 2 -3.61 1.45 -1.66
N VAL A 3 -4.07 2.59 -1.12
CA VAL A 3 -3.23 3.79 -0.92
C VAL A 3 -2.01 3.50 -0.04
N VAL A 4 -2.21 2.77 1.07
CA VAL A 4 -1.11 2.39 1.97
C VAL A 4 -0.11 1.49 1.26
N GLY A 5 -0.59 0.50 0.50
CA GLY A 5 0.26 -0.37 -0.32
C GLY A 5 1.06 0.43 -1.36
N TYR A 6 0.43 1.38 -2.04
CA TYR A 6 1.08 2.23 -3.04
C TYR A 6 2.19 3.06 -2.41
N VAL A 7 1.90 3.74 -1.29
CA VAL A 7 2.91 4.53 -0.57
C VAL A 7 4.08 3.66 -0.13
N ASP A 8 3.81 2.50 0.50
CA ASP A 8 4.87 1.58 0.92
C ASP A 8 5.73 1.11 -0.27
N TYR A 9 5.11 0.75 -1.38
CA TYR A 9 5.82 0.33 -2.60
C TYR A 9 6.70 1.46 -3.15
N MET A 10 6.17 2.68 -3.27
CA MET A 10 6.93 3.83 -3.78
C MET A 10 8.08 4.22 -2.85
N VAL A 11 7.85 4.19 -1.53
CA VAL A 11 8.91 4.45 -0.54
C VAL A 11 10.02 3.41 -0.67
N ASP A 12 9.68 2.12 -0.76
CA ASP A 12 10.66 1.04 -0.90
C ASP A 12 11.44 1.18 -2.23
N ALA A 13 10.76 1.46 -3.35
CA ALA A 13 11.38 1.64 -4.66
C ALA A 13 12.32 2.86 -4.72
N VAL A 14 11.88 4.01 -4.19
CA VAL A 14 12.68 5.23 -4.13
C VAL A 14 13.87 5.07 -3.18
N ALA A 15 13.66 4.45 -2.01
CA ALA A 15 14.74 4.19 -1.06
C ALA A 15 15.81 3.27 -1.65
N ALA A 16 15.41 2.18 -2.32
CA ALA A 16 16.35 1.30 -3.02
C ALA A 16 17.18 2.05 -4.07
N ARG A 17 16.57 2.99 -4.81
CA ARG A 17 17.26 3.79 -5.84
C ARG A 17 18.21 4.85 -5.25
N LEU A 18 17.84 5.50 -4.15
CA LEU A 18 18.60 6.62 -3.58
C LEU A 18 19.63 6.19 -2.55
N ILE A 19 19.30 5.19 -1.73
CA ILE A 19 20.11 4.77 -0.57
C ILE A 19 20.88 3.48 -0.90
N GLY A 20 20.42 2.68 -1.86
CA GLY A 20 21.07 1.41 -2.22
C GLY A 20 20.85 0.32 -1.17
N GLY A 21 21.88 -0.51 -0.92
CA GLY A 21 21.78 -1.71 -0.09
C GLY A 21 21.30 -1.49 1.35
N ASP A 22 21.58 -0.32 1.93
CA ASP A 22 21.18 0.02 3.32
C ASP A 22 19.70 0.39 3.45
N ALA A 23 18.99 0.60 2.33
CA ALA A 23 17.57 0.95 2.31
C ALA A 23 16.69 -0.09 3.03
N LEU A 24 17.06 -1.37 2.94
CA LEU A 24 16.31 -2.48 3.55
C LEU A 24 16.29 -2.39 5.08
N GLY A 25 17.40 -1.98 5.70
CA GLY A 25 17.49 -1.84 7.16
C GLY A 25 16.63 -0.69 7.68
N ILE A 26 16.60 0.42 6.95
CA ILE A 26 15.77 1.59 7.28
C ILE A 26 14.28 1.25 7.11
N ALA A 27 13.91 0.62 5.99
CA ALA A 27 12.53 0.22 5.72
C ALA A 27 11.99 -0.72 6.81
N GLU A 28 12.80 -1.70 7.25
CA GLU A 28 12.43 -2.61 8.33
C GLU A 28 12.29 -1.90 9.69
N ALA A 29 13.20 -0.98 10.02
CA ALA A 29 13.13 -0.20 11.26
C ALA A 29 11.85 0.67 11.31
N VAL A 30 11.49 1.31 10.20
CA VAL A 30 10.23 2.09 10.09
C VAL A 30 9.00 1.19 10.23
N ARG A 31 9.03 0.00 9.62
CA ARG A 31 7.92 -0.96 9.69
C ARG A 31 7.69 -1.46 11.11
N ARG A 32 8.75 -1.73 11.88
CA ARG A 32 8.68 -2.07 13.32
C ARG A 32 8.10 -0.94 14.15
N ARG A 33 8.59 0.29 13.95
CA ARG A 33 8.10 1.46 14.70
C ARG A 33 6.61 1.73 14.50
N ARG A 34 6.06 1.44 13.32
CA ARG A 34 4.60 1.55 13.06
C ARG A 34 3.77 0.55 13.90
N ILE A 35 4.34 -0.59 14.26
CA ILE A 35 3.68 -1.60 15.10
C ILE A 35 3.79 -1.22 16.59
N GLU A 36 4.82 -0.46 16.96
CA GLU A 36 5.09 0.01 18.33
C GLU A 36 4.33 1.28 18.73
N ALA A 37 3.32 1.71 17.95
CA ALA A 37 2.48 2.86 18.29
C ALA A 37 1.93 2.73 19.72
N THR A 38 2.07 3.79 20.52
CA THR A 38 1.71 3.80 21.94
C THR A 38 0.22 3.52 22.13
N ALA A 39 -0.14 2.86 23.24
CA ALA A 39 -1.53 2.44 23.49
C ALA A 39 -2.54 3.59 23.46
N GLU A 40 -2.09 4.81 23.80
CA GLU A 40 -2.88 6.05 23.75
C GLU A 40 -3.17 6.50 22.30
N ASP A 41 -2.19 6.41 21.40
CA ASP A 41 -2.37 6.73 19.98
C ASP A 41 -3.35 5.76 19.32
N VAL A 42 -3.20 4.46 19.60
CA VAL A 42 -4.10 3.40 19.13
C VAL A 42 -5.55 3.62 19.58
N PHE A 43 -5.75 4.14 20.81
CA PHE A 43 -7.08 4.43 21.35
C PHE A 43 -7.75 5.61 20.65
N ILE A 44 -7.02 6.71 20.44
CA ILE A 44 -7.54 7.89 19.73
C ILE A 44 -7.85 7.55 18.27
N GLU A 45 -6.95 6.85 17.58
CA GLU A 45 -7.21 6.42 16.21
C GLU A 45 -8.40 5.46 16.09
N ARG A 46 -8.63 4.59 17.09
CA ARG A 46 -9.83 3.73 17.15
C ARG A 46 -11.11 4.53 17.30
N LEU A 47 -11.12 5.53 18.17
CA LEU A 47 -12.28 6.42 18.35
C LEU A 47 -12.60 7.20 17.07
N LEU A 48 -11.58 7.57 16.30
CA LEU A 48 -11.73 8.32 15.05
C LEU A 48 -11.88 7.42 13.80
N GLY A 49 -11.78 6.10 13.94
CA GLY A 49 -11.84 5.16 12.81
C GLY A 49 -10.64 5.26 11.85
N LEU A 50 -9.51 5.80 12.31
CA LEU A 50 -8.31 6.07 11.51
C LEU A 50 -7.29 4.93 11.52
N GLN A 51 -7.58 3.83 12.21
CA GLN A 51 -6.63 2.72 12.31
C GLN A 51 -6.47 1.96 11.00
N VAL A 52 -5.22 1.91 10.51
CA VAL A 52 -4.81 0.95 9.50
C VAL A 52 -4.31 -0.31 10.21
N SER A 53 -5.10 -1.37 10.15
CA SER A 53 -4.74 -2.68 10.70
C SER A 53 -3.60 -3.35 9.92
N ALA A 54 -2.84 -4.23 10.57
CA ALA A 54 -1.82 -5.05 9.92
C ALA A 54 -2.39 -5.87 8.74
N ALA A 55 -3.64 -6.33 8.86
CA ALA A 55 -4.35 -7.01 7.78
C ALA A 55 -4.60 -6.09 6.56
N GLN A 56 -4.97 -4.82 6.80
CA GLN A 56 -5.13 -3.85 5.71
C GLN A 56 -3.81 -3.49 5.03
N VAL A 57 -2.70 -3.44 5.80
CA VAL A 57 -1.35 -3.25 5.23
C VAL A 57 -0.99 -4.44 4.34
N ARG A 58 -1.16 -5.68 4.83
CA ARG A 58 -0.90 -6.91 4.07
C ARG A 58 -1.71 -6.93 2.77
N ARG A 59 -3.03 -6.74 2.85
CA ARG A 59 -3.91 -6.69 1.68
C ARG A 59 -3.50 -5.62 0.66
N GLY A 60 -3.10 -4.44 1.14
CA GLY A 60 -2.58 -3.38 0.27
C GLY A 60 -1.32 -3.81 -0.46
N LYS A 61 -0.36 -4.42 0.25
CA LYS A 61 0.88 -4.94 -0.34
C LYS A 61 0.61 -6.01 -1.39
N ASP A 62 -0.24 -6.97 -1.07
CA ASP A 62 -0.57 -8.09 -1.96
C ASP A 62 -1.30 -7.60 -3.22
N PHE A 63 -2.19 -6.61 -3.06
CA PHE A 63 -2.84 -5.95 -4.19
C PHE A 63 -1.83 -5.29 -5.14
N ILE A 64 -0.93 -4.45 -4.60
CA ILE A 64 0.05 -3.72 -5.41
C ILE A 64 1.01 -4.69 -6.10
N ALA A 65 1.53 -5.69 -5.39
CA ALA A 65 2.36 -6.73 -5.99
C ALA A 65 1.61 -7.43 -7.13
N GLY A 66 0.34 -7.78 -6.91
CA GLY A 66 -0.48 -8.41 -7.93
C GLY A 66 -0.73 -7.53 -9.16
N VAL A 67 -0.84 -6.20 -9.00
CA VAL A 67 -0.93 -5.28 -10.15
C VAL A 67 0.41 -5.22 -10.88
N VAL A 68 1.50 -4.96 -10.17
CA VAL A 68 2.86 -4.83 -10.74
C VAL A 68 3.25 -6.08 -11.52
N ASP A 69 2.99 -7.27 -10.98
CA ASP A 69 3.30 -8.55 -11.63
C ASP A 69 2.53 -8.74 -12.95
N ARG A 70 1.37 -8.11 -13.11
CA ARG A 70 0.47 -8.30 -14.26
C ARG A 70 0.60 -7.23 -15.34
N SER A 71 0.86 -5.98 -14.94
CA SER A 71 0.83 -4.83 -15.84
C SER A 71 2.01 -3.86 -15.68
N GLY A 72 2.94 -4.17 -14.77
CA GLY A 72 4.05 -3.32 -14.43
C GLY A 72 3.66 -2.16 -13.50
N GLU A 73 4.68 -1.47 -12.99
CA GLU A 73 4.54 -0.37 -12.04
C GLU A 73 3.77 0.83 -12.60
N GLY A 74 3.87 1.08 -13.90
CA GLY A 74 3.29 2.27 -14.53
C GLY A 74 1.77 2.37 -14.36
N ASP A 75 1.06 1.24 -14.31
CA ASP A 75 -0.39 1.24 -14.15
C ASP A 75 -0.86 1.56 -12.72
N LEU A 76 0.05 1.63 -11.73
CA LEU A 76 -0.32 2.04 -10.38
C LEU A 76 -0.78 3.50 -10.30
N THR A 77 -0.35 4.38 -11.21
CA THR A 77 -0.78 5.79 -11.23
C THR A 77 -2.28 5.93 -11.46
N ARG A 78 -2.90 4.95 -12.14
CA ARG A 78 -4.34 4.93 -12.43
C ARG A 78 -5.23 4.91 -11.19
N LEU A 79 -4.67 4.58 -10.02
CA LEU A 79 -5.34 4.75 -8.72
C LEU A 79 -5.85 6.18 -8.51
N PHE A 80 -5.15 7.17 -9.08
CA PHE A 80 -5.38 8.60 -8.82
C PHE A 80 -5.80 9.40 -10.05
N ASP A 81 -5.81 8.78 -11.25
CA ASP A 81 -6.13 9.48 -12.49
C ASP A 81 -7.60 9.90 -12.59
N THR A 82 -8.51 9.15 -11.97
CA THR A 82 -9.95 9.43 -11.99
C THR A 82 -10.60 9.23 -10.63
N ALA A 83 -11.75 9.86 -10.40
CA ALA A 83 -12.54 9.67 -9.18
C ALA A 83 -12.98 8.20 -8.97
N GLY A 84 -13.00 7.38 -10.02
CA GLY A 84 -13.30 5.94 -9.98
C GLY A 84 -12.05 5.04 -10.02
N GLY A 85 -10.85 5.59 -9.92
CA GLY A 85 -9.59 4.85 -10.03
C GLY A 85 -9.30 3.93 -8.85
N LEU A 86 -9.85 4.23 -7.67
CA LEU A 86 -9.64 3.42 -6.47
C LEU A 86 -10.29 2.01 -6.61
N PRO A 87 -9.63 0.96 -6.12
CA PRO A 87 -10.17 -0.39 -6.14
C PRO A 87 -11.27 -0.56 -5.08
N THR A 88 -12.26 -1.36 -5.43
CA THR A 88 -13.26 -1.86 -4.49
C THR A 88 -12.62 -2.89 -3.54
N PRO A 89 -13.27 -3.25 -2.41
CA PRO A 89 -12.74 -4.28 -1.52
C PRO A 89 -12.48 -5.64 -2.20
N ALA A 90 -13.36 -6.06 -3.12
CA ALA A 90 -13.20 -7.31 -3.86
C ALA A 90 -12.03 -7.25 -4.85
N GLU A 91 -11.80 -6.10 -5.46
CA GLU A 91 -10.68 -5.83 -6.36
C GLU A 91 -9.33 -5.80 -5.64
N ILE A 92 -9.30 -5.39 -4.38
CA ILE A 92 -8.10 -5.47 -3.54
C ILE A 92 -7.68 -6.93 -3.34
N ASP A 93 -8.65 -7.82 -3.15
CA ASP A 93 -8.38 -9.24 -2.92
C ASP A 93 -8.17 -10.00 -4.25
N ALA A 94 -8.60 -9.44 -5.39
CA ALA A 94 -8.41 -9.95 -6.73
C ALA A 94 -7.94 -8.85 -7.71
N PRO A 95 -6.62 -8.54 -7.75
CA PRO A 95 -6.08 -7.39 -8.49
C PRO A 95 -6.38 -7.37 -9.99
N GLY A 96 -6.56 -8.55 -10.60
CA GLY A 96 -6.93 -8.67 -12.00
C GLY A 96 -8.30 -8.06 -12.33
N LEU A 97 -9.25 -8.05 -11.37
CA LEU A 97 -10.56 -7.42 -11.58
C LEU A 97 -10.43 -5.89 -11.71
N TRP A 98 -9.53 -5.29 -10.92
CA TRP A 98 -9.26 -3.86 -11.00
C TRP A 98 -8.65 -3.49 -12.35
N LEU A 99 -7.64 -4.24 -12.78
CA LEU A 99 -6.99 -4.03 -14.07
C LEU A 99 -7.98 -4.15 -15.23
N ALA A 100 -8.81 -5.19 -15.21
CA ALA A 100 -9.84 -5.38 -16.23
C ALA A 100 -10.82 -4.20 -16.28
N ARG A 101 -11.17 -3.62 -15.13
CA ARG A 101 -12.10 -2.49 -15.07
C ARG A 101 -11.50 -1.18 -15.59
N ILE A 102 -10.26 -0.85 -15.24
CA ILE A 102 -9.63 0.43 -15.61
C ILE A 102 -9.03 0.44 -17.02
N GLN A 103 -9.02 -0.71 -17.70
CA GLN A 103 -8.62 -0.87 -19.11
C GLN A 103 -9.81 -0.80 -20.08
N LEU A 104 -11.03 -0.71 -19.56
CA LEU A 104 -12.26 -0.40 -20.31
C LEU A 104 -12.51 1.10 -20.36
#